data_AF-A0A6N6BH01-F1
#
_entry.id   AF-A0A6N6BH01-F1
#
_cell.length_a   1.000
_cell.length_b   1.000
_cell.length_c   1.000
_cell.angle_alpha   90.00
_cell.angle_beta   90.00
_cell.angle_gamma   90.00
#
_symmetry.space_group_name_H-M   'P 1'
#
loop_
_entity.id
_entity.type
_entity.pdbx_description
1 polymer ?
#
loop_
_entity_poly.entity_id
_entity_poly.type
_entity_poly.pdbx_seq_one_letter_code
_entity_poly.pdbx_strand_id
1 'polypeptide(L)'
;MKKLLVLSALACLGVSAFAADGATLYKKCAVCHGAKADKVYLNKVPALNSLTATERLQYMKDYAAGKRNAYGQGAIMKINLKGLTEADFKAIEEYIESLKK
;
A
#
# COMPACT_ATOMS: atom_id res chain seq x y z
N MET A 1 -48.04 11.02 -25.29
CA MET A 1 -47.80 9.57 -25.29
C MET A 1 -46.28 9.39 -25.34
N LYS A 2 -45.54 9.31 -24.22
CA LYS A 2 -45.21 8.09 -23.44
C LYS A 2 -44.95 6.93 -24.43
N LYS A 3 -43.72 6.44 -24.66
CA LYS A 3 -42.88 5.63 -23.75
C LYS A 3 -41.48 5.48 -24.38
N LEU A 4 -40.41 5.87 -23.69
CA LEU A 4 -39.48 5.00 -22.94
C LEU A 4 -38.52 4.15 -23.84
N LEU A 5 -37.37 4.74 -24.19
CA LEU A 5 -36.14 3.97 -24.47
C LEU A 5 -35.29 4.03 -23.20
N VAL A 6 -35.38 2.98 -22.38
CA VAL A 6 -34.52 2.80 -21.20
C VAL A 6 -33.27 2.07 -21.69
N LEU A 7 -32.23 2.83 -22.05
CA LEU A 7 -30.88 2.29 -22.04
C LEU A 7 -30.47 2.17 -20.57
N SER A 8 -30.59 0.95 -20.04
CA SER A 8 -30.02 0.56 -18.76
C SER A 8 -28.50 0.47 -18.88
N ALA A 9 -27.84 1.63 -18.95
CA ALA A 9 -26.42 1.75 -18.63
C ALA A 9 -26.31 1.71 -17.10
N LEU A 10 -26.36 0.50 -16.55
CA LEU A 10 -26.00 0.25 -15.16
C LEU A 10 -24.49 0.40 -15.03
N ALA A 11 -24.03 1.65 -15.03
CA ALA A 11 -22.72 2.01 -14.54
C ALA A 11 -22.74 1.76 -13.02
N CYS A 12 -22.35 0.55 -12.63
CA CYS A 12 -21.93 0.26 -11.26
C CYS A 12 -20.58 0.96 -11.00
N LEU A 13 -20.58 2.29 -11.01
CA LEU A 13 -19.52 3.13 -10.47
C LEU A 13 -20.05 3.70 -9.17
N GLY A 14 -19.65 3.11 -8.05
CA GLY A 14 -20.06 3.64 -6.75
C GLY A 14 -19.89 2.70 -5.58
N VAL A 15 -18.93 1.76 -5.61
CA VAL A 15 -18.38 1.29 -4.33
C VAL A 15 -17.35 2.32 -3.89
N SER A 16 -17.84 3.46 -3.42
CA SER A 16 -17.12 4.31 -2.48
C SER A 16 -17.15 3.60 -1.12
N ALA A 17 -16.65 2.36 -1.07
CA ALA A 17 -16.15 1.84 0.19
C ALA A 17 -15.04 2.79 0.60
N PHE A 18 -14.94 3.10 1.89
CA PHE A 18 -13.83 3.84 2.49
C PHE A 18 -12.49 3.18 2.08
N ALA A 19 -11.99 3.51 0.90
CA ALA A 19 -10.68 3.11 0.45
C ALA A 19 -9.72 3.89 1.34
N ALA A 20 -8.90 3.16 2.09
CA ALA A 20 -7.83 3.79 2.83
C ALA A 20 -6.97 4.58 1.84
N ASP A 21 -6.77 5.87 2.10
CA ASP A 21 -5.96 6.70 1.21
C ASP A 21 -4.50 6.26 1.34
N GLY A 22 -4.05 5.45 0.37
CA GLY A 22 -2.69 4.91 0.31
C GLY A 22 -1.61 5.99 0.35
N ALA A 23 -1.86 7.16 -0.26
CA ALA A 23 -0.95 8.28 -0.22
C ALA A 23 -0.81 8.84 1.20
N THR A 24 -1.93 8.99 1.93
CA THR A 24 -1.93 9.44 3.32
C THR A 24 -1.28 8.41 4.26
N LEU A 25 -1.58 7.12 4.09
CA LEU A 25 -0.96 6.05 4.87
C LEU A 25 0.56 5.98 4.65
N TYR A 26 1.03 6.22 3.42
CA TYR A 26 2.45 6.15 3.06
C TYR A 26 3.29 7.31 3.62
N LYS A 27 2.70 8.44 4.02
CA LYS A 27 3.43 9.62 4.52
C LYS A 27 4.43 9.27 5.63
N LYS A 28 4.05 8.41 6.58
CA LYS A 28 4.95 7.94 7.65
C LYS A 28 6.06 7.01 7.13
N CYS A 29 5.76 6.21 6.12
CA CYS A 29 6.69 5.27 5.48
C CYS A 29 7.79 6.03 4.71
N ALA A 30 7.42 7.13 4.07
CA ALA A 30 8.31 7.97 3.27
C ALA A 30 9.50 8.55 4.06
N VAL A 31 9.37 8.70 5.38
CA VAL A 31 10.47 9.19 6.25
C VAL A 31 11.72 8.33 6.11
N CYS A 32 11.54 7.00 6.04
CA CYS A 32 12.64 6.05 5.90
C CYS A 32 12.81 5.54 4.47
N HIS A 33 11.71 5.38 3.72
CA HIS A 33 11.70 4.77 2.39
C HIS A 33 11.72 5.76 1.22
N GLY A 34 11.69 7.07 1.50
CA GLY A 34 11.70 8.14 0.49
C GLY A 34 10.31 8.46 -0.04
N ALA A 35 10.13 9.67 -0.57
CA ALA A 35 8.84 10.12 -1.10
C ALA A 35 8.37 9.30 -2.31
N LYS A 36 9.31 8.70 -3.06
CA LYS A 36 9.05 7.86 -4.24
C LYS A 36 9.38 6.39 -4.00
N ALA A 37 9.49 5.96 -2.75
CA ALA A 37 9.84 4.58 -2.40
C ALA A 37 11.22 4.13 -2.94
N ASP A 38 12.11 5.08 -3.21
CA ASP A 38 13.39 4.93 -3.90
C ASP A 38 14.61 4.95 -2.96
N LYS A 39 14.40 5.17 -1.66
CA LYS A 39 15.50 5.31 -0.71
C LYS A 39 16.03 3.94 -0.27
N VAL A 40 17.33 3.75 -0.47
CA VAL A 40 18.08 2.66 0.18
C VAL A 40 18.35 3.06 1.63
N TYR A 41 17.74 2.37 2.59
CA TYR A 41 17.84 2.72 4.00
C TYR A 41 19.04 2.02 4.66
N LEU A 42 19.84 2.78 5.42
CA LEU A 42 21.06 2.32 6.11
C LEU A 42 22.08 1.60 5.22
N ASN A 43 22.07 1.85 3.90
CA ASN A 43 22.87 1.11 2.91
C ASN A 43 22.67 -0.43 2.99
N LYS A 44 21.52 -0.89 3.52
CA LYS A 44 21.22 -2.31 3.74
C LYS A 44 19.84 -2.70 3.25
N VAL A 45 18.84 -1.85 3.49
CA VAL A 45 17.46 -2.10 3.07
C VAL A 45 17.30 -1.59 1.64
N PRO A 46 16.98 -2.44 0.66
CA PRO A 46 16.77 -2.01 -0.71
C PRO A 46 15.59 -1.04 -0.81
N ALA A 47 15.59 -0.25 -1.88
CA ALA A 47 14.47 0.62 -2.20
C ALA A 47 13.18 -0.20 -2.36
N LEU A 48 12.06 0.30 -1.85
CA LEU A 48 10.80 -0.43 -1.93
C LEU A 48 10.33 -0.57 -3.38
N ASN A 49 10.58 0.44 -4.22
CA ASN A 49 10.22 0.42 -5.63
C ASN A 49 11.02 -0.58 -6.48
N SER A 50 12.11 -1.17 -5.95
CA SER A 50 12.84 -2.25 -6.63
C SER A 50 12.20 -3.63 -6.40
N LEU A 51 11.24 -3.74 -5.49
CA LEU A 51 10.51 -4.97 -5.19
C LEU A 51 9.22 -5.05 -6.03
N THR A 52 8.71 -6.26 -6.22
CA THR A 52 7.37 -6.46 -6.81
C THR A 52 6.27 -6.14 -5.82
N ALA A 53 5.07 -5.88 -6.33
CA ALA A 53 3.93 -5.58 -5.47
C ALA A 53 3.58 -6.72 -4.51
N THR A 54 3.62 -7.94 -5.03
CA THR A 54 3.36 -9.17 -4.27
C THR A 54 4.34 -9.33 -3.11
N GLU A 55 5.63 -9.07 -3.34
CA GLU A 55 6.66 -9.15 -2.30
C GLU A 55 6.42 -8.12 -1.20
N ARG A 56 6.17 -6.86 -1.55
CA ARG A 56 5.93 -5.80 -0.57
C ARG A 56 4.69 -6.08 0.27
N LEU A 57 3.60 -6.51 -0.35
CA LEU A 57 2.38 -6.90 0.36
C LEU A 57 2.64 -8.05 1.34
N GLN A 58 3.36 -9.10 0.90
CA GLN A 58 3.71 -10.21 1.76
C GLN A 58 4.61 -9.77 2.92
N TYR A 59 5.60 -8.89 2.66
CA TYR A 59 6.48 -8.38 3.70
C TYR A 59 5.72 -7.56 4.75
N MET A 60 4.78 -6.72 4.34
CA MET A 60 3.92 -6.00 5.29
C MET A 60 3.15 -6.96 6.20
N LYS A 61 2.57 -8.03 5.63
CA LYS A 61 1.90 -9.09 6.41
C LYS A 61 2.84 -9.78 7.38
N ASP A 62 4.04 -10.16 6.93
CA ASP A 62 5.00 -10.86 7.78
C ASP A 62 5.57 -9.96 8.89
N TYR A 63 5.83 -8.68 8.61
CA TYR A 63 6.26 -7.71 9.63
C TYR A 63 5.16 -7.44 10.65
N ALA A 64 3.92 -7.26 10.21
CA ALA A 64 2.77 -7.06 11.11
C ALA A 64 2.58 -8.30 12.02
N ALA A 65 2.72 -9.51 11.47
CA ALA A 65 2.68 -10.76 12.22
C ALA A 65 3.94 -11.01 13.09
N GLY A 66 4.99 -10.21 12.94
CA GLY A 66 6.27 -10.40 13.64
C GLY A 66 7.08 -11.61 13.16
N LYS A 67 6.79 -12.13 11.97
CA LYS A 67 7.49 -13.28 11.36
C LYS A 67 8.74 -12.89 10.58
N ARG A 68 8.88 -11.61 10.22
CA ARG A 68 10.01 -11.09 9.43
C ARG A 68 10.87 -10.13 10.25
N ASN A 69 12.20 -10.33 10.17
CA ASN A 69 13.21 -9.43 10.74
C ASN A 69 14.35 -9.17 9.75
N ALA A 70 14.03 -8.75 8.52
CA ALA A 70 15.08 -8.44 7.55
C ALA A 70 15.88 -7.20 8.01
N TYR A 71 17.20 -7.28 7.86
CA TYR A 71 18.15 -6.20 8.18
C TYR A 71 18.08 -5.69 9.63
N GLY A 72 17.54 -6.49 10.57
CA GLY A 72 17.34 -6.10 11.97
C GLY A 72 16.21 -5.08 12.20
N GLN A 73 15.36 -4.82 11.19
CA GLN A 73 14.30 -3.80 11.25
C GLN A 73 12.90 -4.37 11.55
N GLY A 74 12.79 -5.64 11.95
CA GLY A 74 11.49 -6.29 12.18
C GLY A 74 10.66 -5.60 13.27
N ALA A 75 11.28 -5.21 14.39
CA ALA A 75 10.58 -4.56 15.49
C ALA A 75 10.04 -3.17 15.10
N ILE A 76 10.85 -2.35 14.42
CA ILE A 76 10.42 -1.01 13.98
C ILE A 76 9.33 -1.10 12.92
N MET A 77 9.42 -2.05 11.99
CA MET A 77 8.38 -2.27 10.98
C MET A 77 7.08 -2.74 11.62
N LYS A 78 7.14 -3.68 12.58
CA LYS A 78 5.95 -4.12 13.32
C LYS A 78 5.25 -2.97 14.05
N ILE A 79 5.99 -2.05 14.67
CA ILE A 79 5.43 -0.87 15.32
C ILE A 79 4.76 0.05 14.30
N ASN A 80 5.41 0.32 13.16
CA ASN A 80 4.87 1.20 12.13
C ASN A 80 3.62 0.65 11.45
N LEU A 81 3.49 -0.68 11.38
CA LEU A 81 2.35 -1.38 10.81
C LEU A 81 1.25 -1.67 11.84
N LYS A 82 1.47 -1.39 13.13
CA LYS A 82 0.48 -1.62 14.19
C LYS A 82 -0.80 -0.84 13.91
N GLY A 83 -1.93 -1.53 13.96
CA GLY A 83 -3.25 -0.94 13.74
C GLY A 83 -3.64 -0.78 12.28
N LEU A 84 -2.76 -1.14 11.34
CA LEU A 84 -3.10 -1.24 9.92
C LEU A 84 -3.75 -2.60 9.62
N THR A 85 -4.68 -2.57 8.68
CA THR A 85 -5.42 -3.74 8.18
C THR A 85 -4.83 -4.24 6.87
N GLU A 86 -5.30 -5.40 6.39
CA GLU A 86 -4.91 -5.87 5.06
C GLU A 86 -5.38 -4.93 3.93
N ALA A 87 -6.51 -4.23 4.12
CA ALA A 87 -6.97 -3.23 3.17
C ALA A 87 -6.00 -2.03 3.11
N ASP A 88 -5.49 -1.58 4.27
CA ASP A 88 -4.48 -0.53 4.33
C ASP A 88 -3.17 -0.94 3.65
N PHE A 89 -2.75 -2.21 3.81
CA PHE A 89 -1.56 -2.73 3.12
C PHE A 89 -1.73 -2.71 1.61
N LYS A 90 -2.90 -3.12 1.10
CA LYS A 90 -3.20 -3.05 -0.34
C LYS A 90 -3.19 -1.61 -0.85
N ALA A 91 -3.80 -0.68 -0.10
CA ALA A 91 -3.80 0.73 -0.47
C ALA A 91 -2.39 1.36 -0.50
N ILE A 92 -1.56 1.06 0.51
CA ILE A 92 -0.15 1.48 0.53
C ILE A 92 0.58 0.92 -0.69
N GLU A 93 0.33 -0.34 -1.01
CA GLU A 93 1.00 -1.05 -2.07
C GLU A 93 0.65 -0.49 -3.45
N GLU A 94 -0.64 -0.32 -3.73
CA GLU A 94 -1.15 0.34 -4.94
C GLU A 94 -0.57 1.75 -5.10
N TYR A 95 -0.47 2.50 -4.00
CA TYR A 95 0.19 3.80 -4.02
C TYR A 95 1.67 3.69 -4.41
N ILE A 96 2.45 2.77 -3.81
CA ILE A 96 3.86 2.59 -4.16
C ILE A 96 4.02 2.20 -5.64
N GLU A 97 3.18 1.31 -6.16
CA GLU A 97 3.19 0.95 -7.59
C GLU A 97 2.92 2.18 -8.48
N SER A 98 2.01 3.06 -8.10
CA SER A 98 1.75 4.31 -8.83
C SER A 98 2.94 5.29 -8.87
N LEU A 99 3.91 5.13 -7.96
CA LEU A 99 5.12 5.97 -7.91
C LEU A 99 6.26 5.44 -8.80
N LYS A 100 6.20 4.17 -9.22
CA LYS A 100 7.20 3.59 -10.11
C LYS A 100 7.13 4.28 -11.47
N LYS A 101 8.29 4.72 -11.96
CA LYS A 101 8.47 5.28 -13.30
C LYS A 101 9.29 4.33 -14.13
#